data_AF-A0A101V1C1-F1
#
_entry.id   AF-A0A101V1C1-F1
#
_cell.length_a   1.000
_cell.length_b   1.000
_cell.length_c   1.000
_cell.angle_alpha   90.00
_cell.angle_beta   90.00
_cell.angle_gamma   90.00
#
_symmetry.space_group_name_H-M   'P 1'
#
loop_
_entity.id
_entity.type
_entity.pdbx_description
1 polymer ?
#
loop_
_entity_poly.entity_id
_entity_poly.type
_entity_poly.pdbx_seq_one_letter_code
_entity_poly.pdbx_strand_id
1 'polypeptide(L)'
;MPTVTPSSPVPSVTAERQKGNGDTPPNYAENHAYRMQRALTAAQLAQGQASAELIKGELEKVRQEGGSGEYGRFSDERIEVALKRLGCGKEHGVYVGNGFYSVHTGVTCVSGRVTKDELDSEVHGAYAEPQPGTGPCVENRGGH
;
A
#
# COMPACT_ATOMS: atom_id res chain seq x y z
N MET A 1 -49.93 -29.79 -48.41
CA MET A 1 -49.20 -30.58 -47.40
C MET A 1 -47.80 -29.97 -47.23
N PRO A 2 -47.44 -29.41 -46.07
CA PRO A 2 -46.09 -28.94 -45.78
C PRO A 2 -45.28 -30.05 -45.07
N THR A 3 -44.05 -30.29 -45.53
CA THR A 3 -43.16 -31.35 -45.01
C THR A 3 -42.26 -30.85 -43.89
N VAL A 4 -42.23 -31.69 -42.85
CA VAL A 4 -41.59 -31.66 -41.53
C VAL A 4 -40.05 -31.51 -41.55
N THR A 5 -39.50 -30.75 -40.59
CA THR A 5 -38.08 -30.78 -40.11
C THR A 5 -37.96 -31.82 -39.00
N PRO A 6 -36.85 -32.60 -38.84
CA PRO A 6 -35.67 -32.09 -38.11
C PRO A 6 -34.31 -32.72 -38.51
N SER A 7 -33.19 -32.07 -38.19
CA SER A 7 -31.90 -32.75 -38.02
C SER A 7 -31.12 -32.14 -36.86
N SER A 8 -30.95 -32.95 -35.82
CA SER A 8 -29.88 -32.81 -34.82
C SER A 8 -28.68 -33.63 -35.28
N PRO A 9 -27.47 -33.27 -34.86
CA PRO A 9 -26.78 -34.19 -33.97
C PRO A 9 -26.25 -33.50 -32.70
N VAL A 10 -26.35 -34.26 -31.61
CA VAL A 10 -25.80 -34.04 -30.27
C VAL A 10 -24.31 -33.66 -30.27
N PRO A 11 -23.86 -32.72 -29.43
CA PRO A 11 -22.44 -32.60 -29.13
C PRO A 11 -22.03 -33.71 -28.16
N SER A 12 -20.98 -34.44 -28.54
CA SER A 12 -20.29 -35.41 -27.69
C SER A 12 -19.93 -34.79 -26.34
N VAL A 13 -20.43 -35.39 -25.27
CA VAL A 13 -19.99 -35.16 -23.90
C VAL A 13 -18.64 -35.85 -23.69
N THR A 14 -17.55 -35.10 -23.84
CA THR A 14 -16.29 -35.44 -23.17
C THR A 14 -16.29 -34.69 -21.85
N ALA A 15 -16.52 -35.42 -20.78
CA ALA A 15 -16.37 -34.92 -19.42
C ALA A 15 -14.88 -34.74 -19.11
N GLU A 16 -14.41 -33.50 -19.12
CA GLU A 16 -13.25 -33.11 -18.32
C GLU A 16 -13.69 -32.05 -17.31
N ARG A 17 -13.58 -32.44 -16.04
CA ARG A 17 -13.99 -31.72 -14.86
C ARG A 17 -12.75 -31.07 -14.27
N GLN A 18 -12.61 -29.75 -14.34
CA GLN A 18 -11.83 -28.86 -13.43
C GLN A 18 -11.62 -27.50 -14.12
N LYS A 19 -11.63 -26.33 -13.48
CA LYS A 19 -11.77 -25.91 -12.08
C LYS A 19 -11.82 -24.38 -12.12
N GLY A 20 -12.73 -23.76 -11.36
CA GLY A 20 -12.56 -22.39 -10.84
C GLY A 20 -12.81 -21.24 -11.82
N ASN A 21 -13.99 -20.62 -11.71
CA ASN A 21 -14.14 -19.20 -12.01
C ASN A 21 -13.23 -18.41 -11.05
N GLY A 22 -12.03 -18.05 -11.53
CA GLY A 22 -11.28 -16.93 -11.00
C GLY A 22 -11.63 -15.71 -11.83
N ASP A 23 -12.51 -14.86 -11.31
CA ASP A 23 -12.89 -13.58 -11.91
C ASP A 23 -11.76 -12.56 -11.69
N THR A 24 -10.58 -12.89 -12.23
CA THR A 24 -9.42 -12.00 -12.22
C THR A 24 -9.20 -11.54 -13.66
N PRO A 25 -9.30 -10.23 -13.96
CA PRO A 25 -9.07 -9.73 -15.30
C PRO A 25 -7.67 -10.16 -15.80
N PRO A 26 -7.55 -10.63 -17.06
CA PRO A 26 -6.37 -11.35 -17.55
C PRO A 26 -5.05 -10.57 -17.58
N ASN A 27 -5.02 -9.28 -17.18
CA ASN A 27 -3.83 -8.43 -17.23
C ASN A 27 -3.55 -7.70 -15.90
N TYR A 28 -4.09 -8.16 -14.77
CA TYR A 28 -3.93 -7.46 -13.48
C TYR A 28 -2.46 -7.27 -13.07
N ALA A 29 -1.60 -8.27 -13.32
CA ALA A 29 -0.16 -8.21 -13.02
C ALA A 29 0.62 -7.23 -13.93
N GLU A 30 0.08 -6.91 -15.11
CA GLU A 30 0.66 -5.99 -16.10
C GLU A 30 0.03 -4.59 -16.01
N ASN A 31 -1.00 -4.40 -15.19
CA ASN A 31 -1.66 -3.13 -15.06
C ASN A 31 -0.83 -2.18 -14.19
N HIS A 32 0.06 -1.44 -14.85
CA HIS A 32 0.87 -0.38 -14.25
C HIS A 32 0.03 0.71 -13.55
N ALA A 33 -1.29 0.78 -13.81
CA ALA A 33 -2.20 1.74 -13.17
C ALA A 33 -2.20 1.64 -11.64
N TYR A 34 -2.14 0.44 -11.07
CA TYR A 34 -2.15 0.24 -9.62
C TYR A 34 -0.90 0.82 -8.93
N ARG A 35 0.21 0.96 -9.67
CA ARG A 35 1.47 1.53 -9.17
C ARG A 35 1.61 3.03 -9.48
N MET A 36 0.63 3.65 -10.14
CA MET A 36 0.71 5.07 -10.49
C MET A 36 0.59 5.93 -9.24
N GLN A 37 1.70 6.59 -8.88
CA GLN A 37 1.73 7.65 -7.89
C GLN A 37 1.36 8.99 -8.56
N ARG A 38 0.70 9.87 -7.81
CA ARG A 38 0.51 11.25 -8.24
C ARG A 38 1.87 11.92 -8.44
N ALA A 39 2.11 12.49 -9.62
CA ALA A 39 3.34 13.25 -9.88
C ALA A 39 3.45 14.46 -8.93
N LEU A 40 4.65 14.67 -8.38
CA LEU A 40 4.96 15.80 -7.50
C LEU A 40 5.64 16.92 -8.28
N THR A 41 5.23 18.16 -8.02
CA THR A 41 6.00 19.34 -8.41
C THR A 41 7.24 19.48 -7.52
N ALA A 42 8.23 20.25 -7.96
CA ALA A 42 9.44 20.50 -7.18
C ALA A 42 9.14 21.14 -5.81
N ALA A 43 8.15 22.05 -5.74
CA ALA A 43 7.72 22.67 -4.49
C ALA A 43 7.11 21.65 -3.51
N GLN A 44 6.27 20.74 -4.02
CA GLN A 44 5.69 19.68 -3.20
C GLN A 44 6.74 18.69 -2.73
N LEU A 45 7.71 18.35 -3.59
CA LEU A 45 8.83 17.49 -3.20
C LEU A 45 9.65 18.12 -2.06
N ALA A 46 9.99 19.41 -2.16
CA ALA A 46 10.71 20.12 -1.12
C ALA A 46 9.93 20.19 0.21
N GLN A 47 8.62 20.45 0.15
CA GLN A 47 7.74 20.40 1.33
C GLN A 47 7.70 19.00 1.97
N GLY A 48 7.60 17.96 1.13
CA GLY A 48 7.63 16.58 1.59
C GLY A 48 8.97 16.20 2.22
N GLN A 49 10.09 16.69 1.67
CA GLN A 49 11.42 16.48 2.24
C GLN A 49 11.57 17.15 3.61
N ALA A 50 11.12 18.39 3.76
CA ALA A 50 11.09 19.07 5.07
C ALA A 50 10.21 18.31 6.09
N SER A 51 9.07 17.78 5.64
CA SER A 51 8.21 16.95 6.49
C SER A 51 8.90 15.64 6.89
N ALA A 52 9.62 15.00 5.96
CA ALA A 52 10.38 13.80 6.23
C ALA A 52 11.50 14.02 7.25
N GLU A 53 12.18 15.17 7.21
CA GLU A 53 13.20 15.52 8.22
C GLU A 53 12.60 15.65 9.63
N LEU A 54 11.43 16.29 9.76
CA LEU A 54 10.72 16.39 11.04
C LEU A 54 10.29 15.02 11.56
N ILE A 55 9.76 14.16 10.68
CA ILE A 55 9.38 12.79 11.03
C ILE A 55 10.61 11.99 11.47
N LYS A 56 11.71 12.02 10.72
CA LYS A 56 12.97 11.37 11.11
C LYS A 56 13.43 11.83 12.48
N GLY A 57 13.40 13.14 12.75
CA GLY A 57 13.80 13.70 14.04
C GLY A 57 12.97 13.17 15.22
N GLU A 58 11.66 12.99 15.05
CA GLU A 58 10.80 12.45 16.10
C GLU A 58 10.94 10.93 16.25
N LEU A 59 11.09 10.19 15.15
CA LEU A 59 11.32 8.74 15.18
C LEU A 59 12.71 8.38 15.73
N GLU A 60 13.71 9.23 15.52
CA GLU A 60 15.04 9.06 16.12
C GLU A 60 14.98 9.13 17.66
N LYS A 61 14.09 9.95 18.23
CA LYS A 61 13.86 9.96 19.69
C LYS A 61 13.34 8.61 20.18
N VAL A 62 12.41 8.00 19.43
CA VAL A 62 11.91 6.64 19.75
C VAL A 62 13.06 5.63 19.74
N ARG A 63 14.00 5.75 18.79
CA ARG A 63 15.19 4.90 18.73
C ARG A 63 16.10 5.09 19.94
N GLN A 64 16.34 6.34 20.32
CA GLN A 64 17.20 6.70 21.47
C GLN A 64 16.60 6.27 22.81
N GLU A 65 15.27 6.31 22.96
CA GLU A 65 14.57 5.79 24.14
C GLU A 65 14.72 4.26 24.30
N GLY A 66 15.13 3.55 23.24
CA GLY A 66 15.32 2.10 23.27
C GLY A 66 13.99 1.33 23.36
N GLY A 67 14.04 0.08 23.85
CA GLY A 67 12.84 -0.76 24.00
C GLY A 67 12.33 -1.39 22.70
N SER A 68 13.21 -1.62 21.73
CA SER A 68 12.90 -2.43 20.55
C SER A 68 12.64 -3.89 20.94
N GLY A 69 11.59 -4.48 20.39
CA GLY A 69 11.26 -5.90 20.53
C GLY A 69 12.03 -6.77 19.53
N GLU A 70 11.39 -7.87 19.11
CA GLU A 70 11.97 -8.82 18.17
C GLU A 70 12.38 -8.15 16.85
N TYR A 71 13.52 -8.57 16.29
CA TYR A 71 14.12 -7.99 15.09
C TYR A 71 14.38 -6.48 15.15
N GLY A 72 14.55 -5.92 16.36
CA GLY A 72 14.83 -4.49 16.53
C GLY A 72 13.62 -3.60 16.22
N ARG A 73 12.39 -4.14 16.15
CA ARG A 73 11.19 -3.36 15.83
C ARG A 73 10.64 -2.66 17.06
N PHE A 74 10.21 -1.41 16.90
CA PHE A 74 9.41 -0.74 17.93
C PHE A 74 7.94 -1.16 17.80
N SER A 75 7.17 -1.03 18.88
CA SER A 75 5.74 -1.26 18.80
C SER A 75 5.08 -0.21 17.91
N ASP A 76 4.08 -0.64 17.14
CA ASP A 76 3.35 0.25 16.23
C ASP A 76 2.73 1.43 17.01
N GLU A 77 2.22 1.18 18.22
CA GLU A 77 1.69 2.22 19.12
C GLU A 77 2.71 3.32 19.44
N ARG A 78 3.99 2.98 19.67
CA ARG A 78 5.02 4.00 19.97
C ARG A 78 5.31 4.87 18.76
N ILE A 79 5.36 4.26 17.58
CA ILE A 79 5.55 5.00 16.32
C ILE A 79 4.32 5.87 16.05
N GLU A 80 3.09 5.36 16.23
CA GLU A 80 1.86 6.15 16.10
C GLU A 80 1.84 7.34 17.07
N VAL A 81 2.24 7.15 18.34
CA VAL A 81 2.32 8.24 19.34
C VAL A 81 3.35 9.30 18.94
N ALA A 82 4.51 8.88 18.44
CA ALA A 82 5.55 9.79 17.95
C ALA A 82 5.03 10.62 16.76
N LEU A 83 4.43 9.98 15.76
CA LEU A 83 3.84 10.65 14.61
C LEU A 83 2.70 11.60 15.01
N LYS A 84 1.87 11.21 15.99
CA LYS A 84 0.78 12.06 16.49
C LYS A 84 1.28 13.36 17.13
N ARG A 85 2.48 13.40 17.73
CA ARG A 85 3.10 14.63 18.25
C ARG A 85 3.40 15.65 17.15
N LEU A 86 3.57 15.19 15.91
CA LEU A 86 3.73 16.02 14.72
C LEU A 86 2.39 16.37 14.05
N GLY A 87 1.25 16.03 14.69
CA GLY A 87 -0.07 16.18 14.09
C GLY A 87 -0.40 15.12 13.05
N CYS A 88 0.42 14.07 12.90
CA CYS A 88 0.20 12.99 11.95
C CYS A 88 -0.59 11.86 12.65
N GLY A 89 -1.91 11.95 12.64
CA GLY A 89 -2.83 10.93 13.17
C GLY A 89 -3.49 10.06 12.09
N LYS A 90 -4.39 9.15 12.49
CA LYS A 90 -5.11 8.25 11.55
C LYS A 90 -5.97 9.03 10.56
N GLU A 91 -6.49 10.18 10.96
CA GLU A 91 -7.19 11.16 10.12
C GLU A 91 -6.32 11.69 8.96
N HIS A 92 -4.99 11.60 9.10
CA HIS A 92 -4.00 11.98 8.08
C HIS A 92 -3.44 10.75 7.34
N GLY A 93 -4.19 9.64 7.29
CA GLY A 93 -3.81 8.47 6.50
C GLY A 93 -2.53 7.79 6.98
N VAL A 94 -2.24 7.86 8.28
CA VAL A 94 -1.09 7.19 8.88
C VAL A 94 -1.31 5.69 8.92
N TYR A 95 -0.30 4.95 8.47
CA TYR A 95 -0.21 3.51 8.62
C TYR A 95 1.15 3.13 9.18
N VAL A 96 1.14 2.28 10.20
CA VAL A 96 2.32 1.71 10.83
C VAL A 96 2.14 0.20 10.91
N GLY A 97 3.18 -0.55 10.59
CA GLY A 97 3.17 -2.00 10.78
C GLY A 97 4.50 -2.65 10.42
N ASN A 98 4.94 -3.62 11.23
CA ASN A 98 6.17 -4.39 11.00
C ASN A 98 7.42 -3.51 10.79
N GLY A 99 7.54 -2.42 11.56
CA GLY A 99 8.64 -1.47 11.44
C GLY A 99 8.62 -0.62 10.17
N PHE A 100 7.54 -0.68 9.38
CA PHE A 100 7.25 0.27 8.31
C PHE A 100 6.30 1.34 8.81
N TYR A 101 6.46 2.56 8.31
CA TYR A 101 5.50 3.64 8.53
C TYR A 101 5.22 4.37 7.22
N SER A 102 4.03 4.95 7.12
CA SER A 102 3.65 5.87 6.05
C SER A 102 2.69 6.93 6.57
N VAL A 103 2.83 8.15 6.07
CA VAL A 103 2.09 9.34 6.53
C VAL A 103 1.70 10.18 5.32
N HIS A 104 0.44 10.61 5.26
CA HIS A 104 0.00 11.60 4.28
C HIS A 104 0.04 13.01 4.90
N THR A 105 0.90 13.88 4.39
CA THR A 105 1.08 15.26 4.89
C THR A 105 0.02 16.23 4.38
N GLY A 106 -1.02 15.73 3.73
CA GLY A 106 -2.04 16.51 3.02
C GLY A 106 -1.70 16.75 1.54
N VAL A 107 -0.41 16.74 1.18
CA VAL A 107 0.06 17.00 -0.19
C VAL A 107 0.95 15.88 -0.71
N THR A 108 1.80 15.32 0.14
CA THR A 108 2.73 14.24 -0.20
C THR A 108 2.58 13.07 0.76
N CYS A 109 3.10 11.93 0.36
CA CYS A 109 3.33 10.80 1.24
C CYS A 109 4.79 10.78 1.68
N VAL A 110 5.00 10.47 2.95
CA VAL A 110 6.31 10.13 3.52
C VAL A 110 6.21 8.71 4.05
N SER A 111 7.04 7.81 3.56
CA SER A 111 7.07 6.41 4.01
C SER A 111 8.49 5.92 4.21
N GLY A 112 8.68 4.88 5.02
CA GLY A 112 10.00 4.35 5.30
C GLY A 112 10.02 3.26 6.36
N ARG A 113 11.22 2.80 6.73
CA ARG A 113 11.45 1.89 7.85
C ARG A 113 11.92 2.62 9.09
N VAL A 114 11.46 2.12 10.24
CA VAL A 114 11.94 2.50 11.56
C VAL A 114 12.16 1.24 12.40
N THR A 115 13.42 0.90 12.59
CA THR A 115 13.90 -0.15 13.47
C THR A 115 15.07 0.38 14.31
N LYS A 116 15.56 -0.44 15.22
CA LYS A 116 16.75 -0.13 16.01
C LYS A 116 17.94 0.21 15.09
N ASP A 117 18.10 -0.52 14.00
CA ASP A 117 19.27 -0.44 13.14
C ASP A 117 19.06 0.47 11.91
N GLU A 118 17.80 0.70 11.52
CA GLU A 118 17.43 1.41 10.29
C GLU A 118 16.42 2.53 10.57
N LEU A 119 16.70 3.72 10.04
CA LEU A 119 15.73 4.81 9.94
C LEU A 119 15.87 5.47 8.58
N ASP A 120 14.91 5.22 7.69
CA ASP A 120 14.86 5.81 6.37
C ASP A 120 13.53 6.55 6.15
N SER A 121 13.50 7.36 5.10
CA SER A 121 12.26 7.97 4.62
C SER A 121 12.39 8.34 3.16
N GLU A 122 11.31 8.11 2.43
CA GLU A 122 11.12 8.49 1.05
C GLU A 122 9.88 9.38 0.91
N VAL A 123 9.94 10.30 -0.05
CA VAL A 123 8.85 11.22 -0.37
C VAL A 123 8.29 10.84 -1.71
N HIS A 124 6.97 10.62 -1.77
CA HIS A 124 6.29 10.25 -3.00
C HIS A 124 4.88 10.82 -3.05
N GLY A 125 4.22 10.70 -4.20
CA GLY A 125 2.80 11.03 -4.32
C GLY A 125 1.90 9.95 -3.74
N ALA A 126 0.65 10.33 -3.43
CA ALA A 126 -0.40 9.36 -3.11
C ALA A 126 -0.59 8.38 -4.27
N TYR A 127 -0.84 7.11 -3.95
CA TYR A 127 -1.16 6.08 -4.93
C TYR A 127 -2.59 6.27 -5.45
N ALA A 128 -2.79 6.06 -6.76
CA ALA A 128 -4.11 6.08 -7.37
C ALA A 128 -5.00 4.95 -6.81
N GLU A 129 -4.41 3.79 -6.55
CA GLU A 129 -5.07 2.61 -5.99
C GLU A 129 -4.25 2.08 -4.80
N PRO A 130 -4.40 2.69 -3.62
CA PRO A 130 -3.63 2.30 -2.44
C PRO A 130 -4.05 0.93 -1.89
N GLN A 131 -3.18 0.31 -1.10
CA GLN A 131 -3.49 -0.93 -0.39
C GLN A 131 -4.72 -0.72 0.53
N PRO A 132 -5.80 -1.52 0.37
CA PRO A 132 -7.01 -1.37 1.16
C PRO A 132 -6.73 -1.36 2.68
N GLY A 133 -7.31 -0.39 3.39
CA GLY A 133 -7.21 -0.26 4.85
C GLY A 133 -5.93 0.41 5.37
N THR A 134 -5.03 0.88 4.51
CA THR A 134 -3.71 1.40 4.91
C THR A 134 -3.44 2.86 4.52
N GLY A 135 -4.48 3.58 4.07
CA GLY A 135 -4.37 4.99 3.66
C GLY A 135 -3.74 5.19 2.27
N PRO A 136 -3.65 6.44 1.79
CA PRO A 136 -3.29 6.74 0.40
C PRO A 136 -1.79 6.56 0.09
N CYS A 137 -0.97 6.26 1.09
CA CYS A 137 0.49 6.25 1.01
C CYS A 137 1.12 4.87 0.94
N VAL A 138 0.31 3.81 0.89
CA VAL A 138 0.82 2.44 0.82
C VAL A 138 0.49 1.85 -0.54
N GLU A 139 1.53 1.38 -1.24
CA GLU A 139 1.41 0.70 -2.52
C GLU A 139 0.55 -0.56 -2.37
N ASN A 140 -0.44 -0.73 -3.24
CA ASN A 140 -1.16 -2.00 -3.35
C ASN A 140 -0.25 -3.04 -4.02
N ARG A 141 0.18 -4.04 -3.24
CA ARG A 141 1.06 -5.10 -3.73
C ARG A 141 0.33 -6.33 -4.28
N GLY A 142 -1.01 -6.34 -4.23
CA GLY A 142 -1.82 -7.50 -4.59
C GLY A 142 -1.72 -8.63 -3.58
N GLY A 143 -2.86 -9.17 -3.15
CA GLY A 143 -2.91 -10.43 -2.41
C GLY A 143 -2.76 -11.60 -3.37
N HIS A 144 -1.87 -12.54 -3.03
CA HIS A 144 -1.67 -13.81 -3.74
C HIS A 144 -2.90 -14.73 -3.66
#